data_AF-A0A847P4J2-F1
#
_entry.id   AF-A0A847P4J2-F1
#
_cell.length_a   1.000
_cell.length_b   1.000
_cell.length_c   1.000
_cell.angle_alpha   90.00
_cell.angle_beta   90.00
_cell.angle_gamma   90.00
#
_symmetry.space_group_name_H-M   'P 1'
#
loop_
_entity.id
_entity.type
_entity.pdbx_description
1 polymer ?
#
loop_
_entity_poly.entity_id
_entity_poly.type
_entity_poly.pdbx_seq_one_letter_code
_entity_poly.pdbx_strand_id
1 'polypeptide(L)' 'EGKYAVGHFEINSNQFQDAWDYICGEWLPQSGYQMDDGLCYELYLNDPAEHPENKHIVDIHVPIKPL' A
#
# COMPACT_ATOMS: atom_id res chain seq x y z
N GLU A 1 -14.05 -14.56 3.15
CA GLU A 1 -13.18 -13.52 3.74
C GLU A 1 -11.79 -13.68 3.14
N GLY A 2 -11.18 -12.59 2.69
CA GLY A 2 -9.83 -12.59 2.09
C GLY A 2 -8.82 -11.93 3.03
N LYS A 3 -7.54 -12.28 2.90
CA LYS A 3 -6.46 -11.60 3.62
C LYS A 3 -5.86 -10.51 2.75
N TYR A 4 -5.40 -9.45 3.40
CA TYR A 4 -4.72 -8.33 2.76
C TYR A 4 -3.39 -8.07 3.44
N ALA A 5 -2.35 -7.82 2.66
CA ALA A 5 -1.19 -7.09 3.11
C ALA A 5 -1.54 -5.60 3.10
N VAL A 6 -1.18 -4.89 4.16
CA VAL A 6 -1.42 -3.46 4.29
C VAL A 6 -0.08 -2.76 4.49
N GLY A 7 0.29 -1.93 3.52
CA GLY A 7 1.43 -1.02 3.64
C GLY A 7 0.93 0.36 4.04
N HIS A 8 1.41 0.87 5.18
CA HIS A 8 1.09 2.20 5.69
C HIS A 8 2.21 3.18 5.34
N PHE A 9 1.88 4.26 4.63
CA PHE A 9 2.88 5.20 4.11
C PHE A 9 2.49 6.65 4.38
N GLU A 10 3.49 7.47 4.68
CA GLU A 10 3.40 8.94 4.72
C GLU A 10 4.30 9.49 3.60
N ILE A 11 3.71 9.90 2.49
CA ILE A 11 4.41 10.13 1.22
C ILE A 11 4.00 11.42 0.52
N ASN A 12 4.88 11.95 -0.33
CA ASN A 12 4.55 13.02 -1.26
C ASN A 12 3.73 12.49 -2.45
N SER A 13 3.06 13.39 -3.17
CA SER A 13 2.24 13.06 -4.34
C SER A 13 3.00 12.35 -5.48
N ASN A 14 4.33 12.47 -5.53
CA ASN A 14 5.18 11.81 -6.52
C ASN A 14 5.76 10.47 -6.07
N GLN A 15 5.49 10.02 -4.84
CA GLN A 15 6.08 8.82 -4.23
C GLN A 15 5.11 7.62 -4.19
N PHE A 16 3.92 7.75 -4.79
CA PHE A 16 2.93 6.66 -4.84
C PHE A 16 3.47 5.42 -5.56
N GLN A 17 4.19 5.62 -6.67
CA GLN A 17 4.82 4.51 -7.40
C GLN A 17 5.82 3.77 -6.50
N ASP A 18 6.67 4.49 -5.78
CA ASP A 18 7.67 3.90 -4.88
C ASP A 18 7.00 3.07 -3.76
N ALA A 19 5.87 3.53 -3.22
CA ALA A 19 5.12 2.79 -2.21
C ALA A 19 4.53 1.48 -2.75
N TRP A 20 4.01 1.50 -3.98
CA TRP A 20 3.55 0.30 -4.69
C TRP A 20 4.70 -0.66 -5.02
N ASP A 21 5.81 -0.13 -5.53
CA ASP A 21 7.00 -0.91 -5.88
C ASP A 21 7.58 -1.58 -4.62
N TYR A 22 7.56 -0.90 -3.48
CA TYR A 22 7.97 -1.49 -2.21
C TYR A 22 7.08 -2.68 -1.81
N ILE A 23 5.75 -2.49 -1.72
CA ILE A 23 4.88 -3.57 -1.23
C ILE A 23 4.83 -4.76 -2.19
N CYS A 24 4.75 -4.51 -3.50
CA CYS A 24 4.61 -5.56 -4.52
C CYS A 24 5.95 -6.14 -4.99
N GLY A 25 6.98 -5.30 -5.10
CA GLY A 25 8.28 -5.67 -5.67
C GLY A 25 9.33 -6.07 -4.63
N GLU A 26 9.27 -5.53 -3.42
CA GLU A 26 10.25 -5.84 -2.37
C GLU A 26 9.66 -6.72 -1.26
N TRP A 27 8.55 -6.30 -0.65
CA TRP A 27 7.99 -6.98 0.51
C TRP A 27 7.29 -8.29 0.12
N LEU A 28 6.37 -8.25 -0.86
CA LEU A 28 5.56 -9.42 -1.23
C LEU A 28 6.41 -10.65 -1.61
N PRO A 29 7.46 -10.54 -2.44
CA PRO A 29 8.29 -11.70 -2.80
C PRO A 29 9.02 -12.36 -1.62
N GLN A 30 9.22 -11.61 -0.53
CA GLN A 30 9.90 -12.08 0.68
C GLN A 30 8.93 -12.51 1.80
N SER A 31 7.64 -12.25 1.62
CA SER A 31 6.62 -12.39 2.68
C SER A 31 6.14 -13.83 2.93
N GLY A 32 6.39 -14.75 1.98
CA GLY A 32 5.78 -16.09 1.98
C GLY A 32 4.32 -16.10 1.51
N TYR A 33 3.85 -15.01 0.89
CA TYR A 33 2.55 -14.88 0.26
C TYR A 33 2.67 -14.55 -1.22
N GLN A 34 1.60 -14.83 -1.97
CA GLN A 34 1.41 -14.38 -3.35
C GLN A 34 0.17 -13.50 -3.43
N MET A 35 0.08 -12.70 -4.50
CA MET A 35 -1.16 -11.98 -4.83
C MET A 35 -2.32 -12.96 -4.96
N ASP A 36 -3.45 -12.59 -4.37
CA ASP A 36 -4.73 -13.27 -4.58
C ASP A 36 -5.58 -12.55 -5.64
N ASP A 37 -6.67 -13.16 -6.09
CA ASP A 37 -7.51 -12.67 -7.19
C ASP A 37 -8.43 -11.49 -6.79
N GLY A 38 -8.20 -10.91 -5.61
CA GLY A 38 -8.93 -9.75 -5.11
C GLY A 38 -8.53 -8.45 -5.79
N LEU A 39 -9.20 -7.35 -5.40
CA LEU A 39 -8.83 -6.00 -5.84
C LEU A 39 -7.81 -5.39 -4.89
N CYS A 40 -6.76 -4.80 -5.45
CA CYS A 40 -5.91 -3.88 -4.71
C CYS A 40 -6.59 -2.50 -4.64
N TYR A 41 -6.40 -1.78 -3.54
CA TYR A 41 -6.94 -0.43 -3.38
C TYR A 41 -6.10 0.41 -2.42
N GLU A 42 -6.28 1.72 -2.51
CA GLU A 42 -5.64 2.71 -1.66
C GLU A 42 -6.68 3.34 -0.75
N LEU A 43 -6.39 3.41 0.55
CA LEU A 43 -7.21 4.13 1.51
C LEU A 43 -6.46 5.39 1.94
N TYR A 44 -6.99 6.55 1.57
CA TYR A 44 -6.45 7.86 1.93
C TYR A 44 -6.94 8.24 3.33
N LEU A 45 -6.01 8.37 4.27
CA LEU A 45 -6.31 8.55 5.70
C LEU A 45 -6.35 10.01 6.14
N ASN A 46 -5.90 10.94 5.30
CA ASN A 46 -5.93 12.37 5.57
C ASN A 46 -6.26 13.20 4.32
N ASP A 47 -6.60 14.47 4.55
CA ASP A 47 -6.49 15.50 3.51
C ASP A 47 -5.04 16.02 3.48
N PRO A 48 -4.32 15.90 2.36
CA PRO A 48 -2.97 16.44 2.25
C PRO A 48 -2.92 17.96 2.43
N ALA A 49 -3.98 18.71 2.08
CA ALA A 49 -4.00 20.16 2.25
C ALA A 49 -4.00 20.61 3.72
N GLU A 50 -4.42 19.73 4.64
CA GLU A 50 -4.39 19.97 6.08
C GLU A 50 -3.11 19.43 6.74
N HIS A 51 -2.29 18.67 6.01
CA HIS A 51 -1.02 18.16 6.52
C HIS A 51 0.05 19.27 6.51
N PRO A 52 0.83 19.47 7.60
CA PRO A 52 1.85 20.54 7.68
C PRO A 52 2.87 20.51 6.53
N GLU A 53 3.13 19.33 5.99
CA GLU A 53 4.07 19.08 4.89
C GLU A 53 3.40 18.76 3.54
N ASN A 54 2.06 18.87 3.44
CA ASN A 54 1.29 18.47 2.25
C ASN A 54 1.46 17.00 1.82
N LYS A 55 1.67 16.11 2.79
CA LYS A 55 1.87 14.68 2.56
C LYS A 55 0.54 13.92 2.62
N HIS A 56 0.51 12.81 1.89
CA HIS A 56 -0.54 11.81 1.92
C HIS A 56 -0.17 10.72 2.93
N ILE A 57 -1.10 10.43 3.82
CA ILE A 57 -1.09 9.24 4.67
C ILE A 57 -2.02 8.25 3.98
N VAL A 58 -1.46 7.15 3.49
CA VAL A 58 -2.20 6.16 2.67
C VAL A 58 -1.89 4.74 3.11
N ASP A 59 -2.93 3.92 3.13
CA ASP A 59 -2.83 2.47 3.25
C ASP A 59 -3.03 1.80 1.89
N ILE A 60 -2.00 1.11 1.40
CA ILE A 60 -2.09 0.28 0.21
C ILE A 60 -2.49 -1.13 0.62
N HIS A 61 -3.64 -1.59 0.14
CA HIS A 61 -4.19 -2.91 0.42
C HIS A 61 -3.96 -3.83 -0.78
N VAL A 62 -3.17 -4.89 -0.58
CA VAL A 62 -2.89 -5.92 -1.59
C VAL A 62 -3.52 -7.24 -1.13
N PRO A 63 -4.43 -7.84 -1.89
CA PRO A 63 -5.02 -9.13 -1.55
C PRO A 63 -3.94 -10.21 -1.64
N ILE A 64 -3.85 -11.05 -0.60
CA ILE A 64 -2.81 -12.06 -0.49
C ILE A 64 -3.37 -13.42 -0.10
N LYS A 65 -2.71 -14.48 -0.59
CA LYS A 65 -2.89 -15.85 -0.17
C LYS A 65 -1.53 -16.51 0.10
N PRO A 66 -1.45 -17.53 0.97
CA PRO A 66 -0.20 -18.25 1.19
C PRO A 66 0.41 -18.74 -0.14
N LEU A 67 1.74 -18.70 -0.23
CA LEU A 67 2.47 -19.23 -1.39
C LEU A 67 2.27 -20.74 -1.54
#